data_AF-A0A7K3Z6Q5-F1
#
_entry.id   AF-A0A7K3Z6Q5-F1
#
_cell.length_a   1.000
_cell.length_b   1.000
_cell.length_c   1.000
_cell.angle_alpha   90.00
_cell.angle_beta   90.00
_cell.angle_gamma   90.00
#
_symmetry.space_group_name_H-M   'P 1'
#
loop_
_entity.id
_entity.type
_entity.pdbx_description
1 polymer ?
#
loop_
_entity_poly.entity_id
_entity_poly.type
_entity_poly.pdbx_seq_one_letter_code
_entity_poly.pdbx_strand_id
1 'polypeptide(L)'
;MEQFPIVCICGSTRFEQETKQMAEQLTLAGQVVLMVNCWSKKDKLHEPQNAIDEKIKEMLDKIHKQKIRMADYVLVMNIHGYWGKSTQSEINYANSIGKPVRYVESLNNSKEKEGKT
;
A
#
# COMPACT_ATOMS: atom_id res chain seq x y z
N MET A 1 7.25 18.01 19.62
CA MET A 1 7.21 17.83 18.15
C MET A 1 5.79 17.42 17.81
N GLU A 2 5.21 17.94 16.74
CA GLU A 2 3.84 17.60 16.32
C GLU A 2 3.75 16.11 15.93
N GLN A 3 2.62 15.47 16.25
CA GLN A 3 2.41 14.04 16.02
C GLN A 3 1.32 13.84 14.96
N PHE A 4 1.69 13.19 13.86
CA PHE A 4 0.78 12.91 12.75
C PHE A 4 0.38 11.42 12.75
N PRO A 5 -0.87 11.07 12.34
CA PRO A 5 -1.28 9.69 12.16
C PRO A 5 -0.39 8.96 11.16
N ILE A 6 -0.04 7.71 11.46
CA ILE A 6 0.76 6.84 10.61
C ILE A 6 -0.16 5.86 9.89
N VAL A 7 -0.09 5.84 8.56
CA VAL A 7 -0.86 4.93 7.71
C VAL A 7 0.07 3.98 6.99
N CYS A 8 -0.25 2.67 7.00
CA CYS A 8 0.41 1.71 6.12
C CYS A 8 -0.49 1.35 4.94
N ILE A 9 -0.09 1.75 3.73
CA ILE A 9 -0.78 1.36 2.49
C ILE A 9 -0.35 -0.06 2.11
N CYS A 10 -1.34 -0.94 2.00
CA CYS A 10 -1.19 -2.32 1.53
C CYS A 10 -1.92 -2.48 0.20
N GLY A 11 -1.28 -3.06 -0.80
CA GLY A 11 -1.85 -3.12 -2.13
C GLY A 11 -0.97 -3.85 -3.12
N SER A 12 -1.57 -4.26 -4.23
CA SER A 12 -0.85 -4.89 -5.33
C SER A 12 0.14 -3.90 -5.97
N THR A 13 1.38 -4.32 -6.20
CA THR A 13 2.38 -3.51 -6.92
C THR A 13 1.99 -3.22 -8.38
N ARG A 14 0.95 -3.88 -8.89
CA ARG A 14 0.33 -3.56 -10.19
C ARG A 14 -0.27 -2.14 -10.20
N PHE A 15 -0.83 -1.69 -9.07
CA PHE A 15 -1.48 -0.39 -8.90
C PHE A 15 -0.52 0.66 -8.35
N GLU A 16 0.65 0.76 -8.97
CA GLU A 16 1.71 1.68 -8.54
C GLU A 16 1.27 3.13 -8.60
N GLN A 17 0.60 3.52 -9.67
CA GLN A 17 0.19 4.91 -9.88
C GLN A 17 -0.89 5.31 -8.87
N GLU A 18 -1.88 4.46 -8.66
CA GLU A 18 -2.97 4.65 -7.70
C GLU A 18 -2.44 4.68 -6.28
N THR A 19 -1.48 3.80 -5.95
CA THR A 19 -0.84 3.80 -4.62
C THR A 19 -0.05 5.08 -4.38
N LYS A 20 0.69 5.56 -5.37
CA LYS A 20 1.44 6.84 -5.27
C LYS A 20 0.50 8.04 -5.13
N GLN A 21 -0.60 8.07 -5.90
CA GLN A 21 -1.62 9.11 -5.79
C GLN A 21 -2.26 9.15 -4.40
N MET A 22 -2.61 7.98 -3.85
CA MET A 22 -3.14 7.89 -2.47
C MET A 22 -2.10 8.32 -1.44
N ALA A 23 -0.83 7.94 -1.61
CA ALA A 23 0.25 8.37 -0.72
C ALA A 23 0.42 9.89 -0.71
N GLU A 24 0.35 10.53 -1.87
CA GLU A 24 0.39 12.00 -1.99
C GLU A 24 -0.80 12.65 -1.27
N GLN A 25 -2.03 12.17 -1.52
CA GLN A 25 -3.24 12.69 -0.87
C GLN A 25 -3.17 12.58 0.67
N LEU A 26 -2.75 11.43 1.19
CA LEU A 26 -2.61 11.22 2.64
C LEU A 26 -1.51 12.08 3.24
N THR A 27 -0.40 12.27 2.53
CA THR A 27 0.70 13.12 2.99
C THR A 27 0.26 14.58 3.07
N LEU A 28 -0.42 15.09 2.03
CA LEU A 28 -0.99 16.45 2.04
C LEU A 28 -2.08 16.64 3.10
N ALA A 29 -2.74 15.55 3.51
CA ALA A 29 -3.69 15.53 4.62
C ALA A 29 -3.03 15.40 6.02
N GLY A 30 -1.69 15.52 6.10
CA GLY A 30 -0.97 15.50 7.38
C GLY A 30 -0.84 14.08 7.96
N GLN A 31 -0.50 13.09 7.12
CA GLN A 31 -0.25 11.72 7.59
C GLN A 31 1.13 11.23 7.20
N VAL A 32 1.73 10.41 8.07
CA VAL A 32 2.98 9.70 7.79
C VAL A 32 2.63 8.43 7.00
N VAL A 33 3.08 8.35 5.75
CA VAL A 33 2.75 7.24 4.85
C VAL A 33 3.86 6.20 4.81
N LEU A 34 3.52 4.97 5.17
CA LEU A 34 4.32 3.77 4.94
C LEU A 34 3.72 2.98 3.78
N MET A 35 4.49 2.69 2.74
CA MET A 35 4.01 1.94 1.58
C MET A 35 5.08 1.01 1.02
N VAL A 36 4.72 0.18 0.05
CA VAL A 36 5.70 -0.60 -0.72
C VAL A 36 6.57 0.39 -1.53
N ASN A 37 7.88 0.19 -1.49
CA ASN A 37 8.86 1.05 -2.18
C ASN A 37 9.69 0.28 -3.21
N CYS A 38 9.34 -0.98 -3.48
CA CYS A 38 10.05 -1.84 -4.42
C CYS A 38 9.15 -2.17 -5.62
N TRP A 39 9.06 -1.22 -6.55
CA TRP A 39 8.18 -1.27 -7.73
C TRP A 39 8.81 -1.97 -8.94
N SER A 40 10.15 -1.99 -9.01
CA SER A 40 10.98 -2.52 -10.10
C SER A 40 10.84 -4.03 -10.37
N LYS A 41 9.90 -4.69 -9.70
CA LYS A 41 9.69 -6.14 -9.73
C LYS A 41 8.60 -6.59 -10.69
N LYS A 42 7.97 -5.68 -11.45
CA LYS A 42 6.93 -5.99 -12.44
C LYS A 42 7.40 -7.04 -13.47
N ASP A 43 8.67 -7.00 -13.87
CA ASP A 43 9.22 -7.92 -14.89
C ASP A 43 10.01 -9.11 -14.32
N LYS A 44 10.45 -9.06 -13.05
CA LYS A 44 11.35 -10.08 -12.47
C LYS A 44 10.67 -11.12 -11.58
N LEU A 45 9.45 -10.86 -11.10
CA LEU A 45 8.70 -11.82 -10.27
C LEU A 45 8.02 -12.94 -11.07
N HIS A 46 7.92 -12.77 -12.40
CA HIS A 46 7.16 -13.66 -13.27
C HIS A 46 7.99 -14.30 -14.37
N GLU A 47 9.27 -13.93 -14.52
CA GLU A 47 10.19 -14.57 -15.46
C GLU A 47 11.10 -15.58 -14.75
N PRO A 48 11.17 -16.84 -15.21
CA PRO A 48 11.97 -17.90 -14.58
C PRO A 48 13.47 -17.59 -14.54
N GLN A 49 13.98 -16.74 -15.45
CA GLN A 49 15.39 -16.36 -15.49
C GLN A 49 15.78 -15.23 -14.51
N ASN A 50 14.77 -14.54 -13.95
CA ASN A 50 14.94 -13.36 -13.08
C ASN A 50 14.25 -13.54 -11.72
N ALA A 51 13.93 -14.78 -11.34
CA ALA A 51 13.28 -15.11 -10.08
C ALA A 51 14.01 -14.41 -8.93
N ILE A 52 13.31 -13.45 -8.31
CA ILE A 52 13.77 -12.88 -7.05
C ILE A 52 13.95 -14.04 -6.08
N ASP A 53 15.16 -14.14 -5.53
CA ASP A 53 15.48 -15.10 -4.47
C ASP A 53 14.33 -15.10 -3.46
N GLU A 54 13.75 -16.27 -3.19
CA GLU A 54 12.64 -16.44 -2.26
C GLU A 54 12.95 -15.77 -0.92
N LYS A 55 14.23 -15.76 -0.51
CA LYS A 55 14.73 -15.05 0.67
C LYS A 55 14.48 -13.55 0.63
N ILE A 56 14.67 -12.90 -0.52
CA ILE A 56 14.39 -11.47 -0.69
C ILE A 56 12.88 -11.22 -0.59
N LYS A 57 12.05 -12.09 -1.16
CA LYS A 57 10.59 -11.96 -1.08
C LYS A 57 10.13 -12.08 0.37
N GLU A 58 10.61 -13.08 1.10
CA GLU A 58 10.31 -13.25 2.52
C GLU A 58 10.78 -12.06 3.36
N MET A 59 11.98 -11.53 3.09
CA MET A 59 12.48 -10.34 3.76
C MET A 59 11.57 -9.13 3.52
N LEU A 60 11.11 -8.91 2.29
CA LEU A 60 10.21 -7.81 1.97
C LEU A 60 8.84 -7.94 2.66
N ASP A 61 8.29 -9.16 2.70
CA ASP A 61 7.07 -9.46 3.45
C ASP A 61 7.24 -9.13 4.94
N LYS A 62 8.38 -9.50 5.55
CA LYS A 62 8.70 -9.17 6.95
C LYS A 62 8.82 -7.66 7.18
N ILE A 63 9.50 -6.95 6.28
CA ILE A 63 9.62 -5.48 6.33
C ILE A 63 8.24 -4.83 6.26
N HIS A 64 7.36 -5.30 5.38
CA HIS A 64 6.03 -4.70 5.23
C HIS A 64 5.14 -4.98 6.44
N LYS A 65 5.21 -6.18 7.03
CA LYS A 65 4.57 -6.47 8.33
C LYS A 65 5.09 -5.58 9.46
N GLN A 66 6.39 -5.27 9.48
CA GLN A 66 6.92 -4.30 10.44
C GLN A 66 6.32 -2.89 10.24
N LYS A 67 6.13 -2.44 8.99
CA LYS A 67 5.44 -1.17 8.71
C LYS A 67 4.00 -1.19 9.23
N ILE A 68 3.26 -2.29 9.03
CA ILE A 68 1.90 -2.46 9.57
C ILE A 68 1.88 -2.32 11.10
N ARG A 69 2.85 -2.93 11.79
CA ARG A 69 2.97 -2.83 13.25
C ARG A 69 3.19 -1.38 13.71
N MET A 70 3.99 -0.63 12.96
CA MET A 70 4.34 0.77 13.26
C MET A 70 3.22 1.77 12.94
N ALA A 71 2.31 1.44 12.03
CA ALA A 71 1.23 2.34 11.63
C ALA A 71 0.11 2.38 12.67
N ASP A 72 -0.69 3.45 12.71
CA ASP A 72 -1.92 3.53 13.50
C ASP A 72 -3.05 2.73 12.85
N TYR A 73 -3.06 2.67 11.51
CA TYR A 73 -4.02 1.88 10.74
C TYR A 73 -3.46 1.44 9.39
N VAL A 74 -4.12 0.46 8.78
CA VAL A 74 -3.82 -0.06 7.44
C VAL A 74 -4.87 0.45 6.46
N LEU A 75 -4.41 0.91 5.29
CA LEU A 75 -5.25 1.27 4.16
C LEU A 75 -4.99 0.29 3.01
N VAL A 76 -6.00 -0.48 2.64
CA VAL A 76 -5.92 -1.49 1.58
C VAL A 76 -6.41 -0.90 0.27
N MET A 77 -5.56 -0.93 -0.75
CA MET A 77 -5.90 -0.55 -2.12
C MET A 77 -6.69 -1.68 -2.79
N ASN A 78 -8.00 -1.72 -2.58
CA ASN A 78 -8.94 -2.67 -3.17
C ASN A 78 -9.41 -2.21 -4.56
N ILE A 79 -8.46 -1.87 -5.43
CA ILE A 79 -8.75 -1.29 -6.74
C ILE A 79 -9.40 -2.35 -7.63
N HIS A 80 -10.60 -2.05 -8.14
CA HIS A 80 -11.42 -2.96 -8.95
C HIS A 80 -11.75 -4.30 -8.26
N GLY A 81 -11.79 -4.33 -6.93
CA GLY A 81 -12.05 -5.58 -6.18
C GLY A 81 -10.87 -6.56 -6.18
N TYR A 82 -9.65 -6.09 -6.51
CA TYR A 82 -8.47 -6.94 -6.62
C TYR A 82 -7.43 -6.66 -5.52
N TRP A 83 -6.99 -7.73 -4.85
CA TRP A 83 -5.71 -7.77 -4.16
C TRP A 83 -5.06 -9.16 -4.25
N GLY A 84 -3.73 -9.21 -4.17
CA GLY A 84 -2.96 -10.45 -4.29
C GLY A 84 -2.77 -11.21 -2.98
N LYS A 85 -2.16 -12.41 -3.05
CA LYS A 85 -1.85 -13.24 -1.86
C LYS A 85 -1.00 -12.51 -0.80
N SER A 86 -0.05 -11.67 -1.22
CA SER A 86 0.79 -10.88 -0.31
C SER A 86 -0.06 -9.85 0.46
N THR A 87 -0.92 -9.10 -0.24
CA THR A 87 -1.88 -8.18 0.39
C THR A 87 -2.85 -8.90 1.32
N GLN A 88 -3.33 -10.10 0.96
CA GLN A 88 -4.15 -10.90 1.87
C GLN A 88 -3.40 -11.29 3.15
N SER A 89 -2.12 -11.67 3.04
CA SER A 89 -1.24 -11.98 4.19
C SER A 89 -1.03 -10.75 5.09
N GLU A 90 -0.91 -9.57 4.50
CA GLU A 90 -0.81 -8.29 5.21
C GLU A 90 -2.11 -7.96 5.97
N ILE A 91 -3.28 -8.12 5.34
CA ILE A 91 -4.59 -7.92 5.98
C ILE A 91 -4.75 -8.87 7.18
N ASN A 92 -4.44 -10.15 6.97
CA ASN A 92 -4.52 -11.16 8.03
C ASN A 92 -3.60 -10.82 9.21
N TYR A 93 -2.38 -10.36 8.92
CA TYR A 93 -1.44 -9.93 9.93
C TYR A 93 -1.96 -8.71 10.70
N ALA A 94 -2.46 -7.69 10.01
CA ALA A 94 -3.05 -6.50 10.62
C ALA A 94 -4.18 -6.86 11.59
N ASN A 95 -5.12 -7.71 11.12
CA ASN A 95 -6.22 -8.21 11.95
C ASN A 95 -5.72 -9.00 13.17
N SER A 96 -4.69 -9.84 13.00
CA SER A 96 -4.14 -10.65 14.10
C SER A 96 -3.55 -9.84 15.26
N ILE A 97 -3.11 -8.61 14.98
CA ILE A 97 -2.56 -7.68 15.98
C ILE A 97 -3.56 -6.58 16.37
N GLY A 98 -4.82 -6.68 15.94
CA GLY A 98 -5.87 -5.70 16.23
C GLY A 98 -5.68 -4.34 15.55
N LYS A 99 -4.91 -4.28 14.45
CA LYS A 99 -4.69 -3.04 13.70
C LYS A 99 -5.94 -2.72 12.85
N PRO A 100 -6.54 -1.51 12.94
CA PRO A 100 -7.67 -1.14 12.11
C PRO A 100 -7.32 -1.23 10.62
N VAL A 101 -8.19 -1.87 9.84
CA VAL A 101 -8.04 -2.03 8.38
C VAL A 101 -9.16 -1.28 7.67
N ARG A 102 -8.81 -0.44 6.71
CA ARG A 102 -9.73 0.32 5.84
C ARG A 102 -9.48 -0.06 4.38
N TYR A 103 -10.49 0.11 3.54
CA TYR A 103 -10.42 -0.26 2.12
C TYR A 103 -10.72 0.94 1.22
N VAL A 104 -9.97 1.04 0.12
CA VAL A 104 -10.21 2.01 -0.96
C VAL A 104 -10.62 1.23 -2.20
N GLU A 105 -11.85 1.43 -2.65
CA GLU A 105 -12.42 0.71 -3.80
C GLU A 105 -12.28 1.50 -5.11
N SER A 106 -12.29 2.83 -5.04
CA SER A 106 -12.02 3.73 -6.16
C SER A 106 -11.36 5.02 -5.69
N LEU A 107 -10.37 5.49 -6.44
CA LEU A 107 -9.90 6.87 -6.32
C LEU A 107 -10.91 7.75 -7.05
N ASN A 108 -11.81 8.38 -6.31
CA ASN A 108 -12.67 9.40 -6.92
C ASN A 108 -11.77 10.55 -7.41
N ASN A 109 -11.75 10.77 -8.72
CA ASN A 109 -11.19 11.99 -9.30
C ASN A 109 -12.06 13.17 -8.86
N SER A 110 -11.80 13.72 -7.68
CA SER A 110 -12.17 15.11 -7.38
C SER A 110 -11.25 16.04 -8.19
N LYS A 111 -11.33 15.95 -9.52
CA LYS A 111 -11.28 17.14 -10.35
C LYS A 111 -12.67 17.74 -10.25
N GLU A 112 -12.93 18.39 -9.11
CA GLU A 112 -13.93 19.45 -9.14
C GLU A 112 -13.51 20.39 -10.27
N LYS A 113 -14.48 20.61 -11.16
CA LYS A 113 -14.37 21.48 -12.31
C LYS A 113 -14.07 22.89 -11.79
N GLU A 114 -12.80 23.25 -11.64
CA GLU A 114 -12.42 24.65 -11.55
C GLU A 114 -12.70 25.29 -12.92
N GLY A 115 -13.85 25.94 -12.97
CA GLY A 115 -14.11 27.18 -13.69
C GLY A 115 -13.64 27.27 -15.14
N LYS A 116 -14.48 26.81 -16.06
CA LYS A 116 -14.67 27.57 -17.30
C LYS A 116 -15.60 28.74 -16.97
N THR A 117 -15.03 29.91 -16.72
CA THR A 117 -15.64 31.22 -17.01
C THR A 117 -14.53 32.21 -17.28
#